data_AF-A0AAV4IGD5-F1
#
_entry.id   AF-A0AAV4IGD5-F1
#
_cell.length_a   1.000
_cell.length_b   1.000
_cell.length_c   1.000
_cell.angle_alpha   90.00
_cell.angle_beta   90.00
_cell.angle_gamma   90.00
#
_symmetry.space_group_name_H-M   'P 1'
#
loop_
_entity.id
_entity.type
_entity.pdbx_description
1 polymer ?
#
loop_
_entity_poly.entity_id
_entity_poly.type
_entity_poly.pdbx_seq_one_letter_code
_entity_poly.pdbx_strand_id
1 'polypeptide(L)'
;MAKNTFSRMSKLLTNRRISFATRSRLTKCYVWSIFLYACETWTLNASLERNIEALEMWLYRRMARISWKEKKKNKEVLEEIGLKHTELL
;
A
#
# COMPACT_ATOMS: atom_id res chain seq x y z
N MET A 1 -4.62 -11.55 5.21
CA MET A 1 -3.66 -12.21 4.29
C MET A 1 -2.71 -11.24 3.60
N ALA A 2 -3.20 -10.21 2.91
CA ALA A 2 -2.35 -9.27 2.15
C ALA A 2 -1.22 -8.61 2.97
N LYS A 3 -1.49 -8.12 4.18
CA LYS A 3 -0.46 -7.56 5.09
C LYS A 3 0.64 -8.57 5.45
N ASN A 4 0.30 -9.85 5.60
CA ASN A 4 1.28 -10.90 5.91
C ASN A 4 2.21 -11.16 4.72
N THR A 5 1.67 -11.18 3.50
CA THR A 5 2.46 -11.28 2.26
C THR A 5 3.45 -10.12 2.16
N PHE A 6 2.98 -8.90 2.42
CA PHE A 6 3.86 -7.72 2.47
C PHE A 6 4.94 -7.87 3.54
N SER A 7 4.60 -8.31 4.75
CA SER A 7 5.58 -8.52 5.83
C SER A 7 6.65 -9.54 5.47
N ARG A 8 6.30 -10.63 4.77
CA ARG A 8 7.26 -11.62 4.26
C ARG A 8 8.21 -11.03 3.22
N MET A 9 7.71 -10.16 2.35
CA MET A 9 8.49 -9.49 1.30
C MET A 9 9.06 -8.14 1.74
N SER A 10 8.92 -7.76 3.00
CA SER A 10 9.21 -6.42 3.49
C SER A 10 10.67 -6.00 3.25
N LYS A 11 11.62 -6.94 3.36
CA LYS A 11 13.04 -6.69 3.06
C LYS A 11 13.25 -6.16 1.64
N LEU A 12 12.47 -6.64 0.67
CA LEU A 12 12.56 -6.24 -0.73
C LEU A 12 11.75 -4.96 -0.99
N LEU A 13 10.49 -4.93 -0.52
CA LEU A 13 9.57 -3.81 -0.73
C LEU A 13 9.94 -2.54 0.04
N THR A 14 10.84 -2.64 1.02
CA THR A 14 11.32 -1.52 1.83
C THR A 14 12.75 -1.10 1.47
N ASN A 15 13.38 -1.76 0.49
CA ASN A 15 14.76 -1.50 0.12
C ASN A 15 14.89 -0.19 -0.68
N ARG A 16 15.71 0.75 -0.19
CA ARG A 16 15.98 2.04 -0.86
C ARG A 16 16.84 1.91 -2.13
N ARG A 17 17.56 0.79 -2.33
CA ARG A 17 18.33 0.55 -3.55
C ARG A 17 17.45 0.28 -4.77
N ILE A 18 16.19 -0.10 -4.55
CA ILE A 18 15.22 -0.39 -5.59
C ILE A 18 14.32 0.84 -5.75
N SER A 19 14.12 1.28 -7.00
CA SER A 19 13.24 2.42 -7.28
C SER A 19 11.83 2.19 -6.70
N PHE A 20 11.18 3.28 -6.30
CA PHE A 20 9.83 3.20 -5.74
C PHE A 20 8.85 2.60 -6.75
N ALA A 21 8.96 2.97 -8.03
CA ALA A 21 8.13 2.42 -9.11
C ALA A 21 8.21 0.89 -9.21
N THR A 22 9.42 0.30 -9.13
CA THR A 22 9.58 -1.16 -9.16
C THR A 22 8.95 -1.82 -7.93
N ARG A 23 9.09 -1.20 -6.74
CA ARG A 23 8.48 -1.72 -5.51
C ARG A 23 6.95 -1.62 -5.54
N SER A 24 6.40 -0.55 -6.11
CA SER A 24 4.97 -0.40 -6.35
C SER A 24 4.45 -1.51 -7.28
N ARG A 25 5.12 -1.73 -8.43
CA ARG A 25 4.76 -2.82 -9.36
C ARG A 25 4.77 -4.20 -8.70
N LEU A 26 5.76 -4.50 -7.87
CA LEU A 26 5.81 -5.78 -7.14
C LEU A 26 4.70 -5.90 -6.11
N THR A 27 4.41 -4.83 -5.38
CA THR A 27 3.29 -4.79 -4.45
C THR A 27 1.97 -5.04 -5.18
N LYS A 28 1.82 -4.49 -6.39
CA LYS A 28 0.68 -4.73 -7.27
C LYS A 28 0.55 -6.17 -7.74
N CYS A 29 1.65 -6.81 -8.12
CA CYS A 29 1.61 -8.20 -8.53
C CYS A 29 1.25 -9.17 -7.38
N TYR A 30 1.79 -8.97 -6.18
CA TYR A 30 1.70 -9.96 -5.10
C TYR A 30 0.70 -9.63 -3.99
N VAL A 31 0.61 -8.36 -3.60
CA VAL A 31 -0.25 -7.93 -2.50
C VAL A 31 -1.64 -7.59 -3.02
N TRP A 32 -1.73 -6.87 -4.15
CA TRP A 32 -3.04 -6.54 -4.75
C TRP A 32 -3.77 -7.75 -5.29
N SER A 33 -3.08 -8.72 -5.90
CA SER A 33 -3.72 -9.96 -6.37
C SER A 33 -4.43 -10.72 -5.24
N ILE A 34 -3.76 -10.90 -4.09
CA ILE A 34 -4.34 -11.57 -2.91
C ILE A 34 -5.50 -10.75 -2.33
N PHE A 35 -5.35 -9.43 -2.31
CA PHE A 35 -6.39 -8.55 -1.78
C PHE A 35 -7.65 -8.56 -2.67
N LEU A 36 -7.46 -8.50 -4.00
CA LEU A 36 -8.55 -8.50 -4.97
C LEU A 36 -9.33 -9.82 -4.93
N TYR A 37 -8.63 -10.96 -4.83
CA TYR A 37 -9.26 -12.27 -4.63
C TYR A 37 -10.13 -12.29 -3.36
N ALA A 38 -9.68 -11.68 -2.27
CA ALA A 38 -10.49 -11.59 -1.05
C ALA A 38 -11.73 -10.68 -1.25
N CYS A 39 -11.61 -9.62 -2.06
CA CYS A 39 -12.72 -8.73 -2.37
C CYS A 39 -13.81 -9.39 -3.22
N GLU A 40 -13.50 -10.43 -4.01
CA GLU A 40 -14.52 -11.20 -4.75
C GLU A 40 -15.57 -11.82 -3.81
N THR A 41 -15.18 -12.11 -2.56
CA THR A 41 -16.08 -12.67 -1.54
C THR A 41 -16.80 -11.60 -0.71
N TRP A 42 -16.52 -10.32 -0.95
CA TRP A 42 -17.02 -9.20 -0.14
C TRP A 42 -18.02 -8.36 -0.91
N THR A 43 -19.07 -7.92 -0.23
CA THR A 43 -20.00 -6.93 -0.80
C THR A 43 -19.33 -5.56 -0.77
N LEU A 44 -19.20 -4.90 -1.93
CA LEU A 44 -18.68 -3.53 -2.01
C LEU A 44 -19.58 -2.60 -1.19
N ASN A 45 -19.00 -1.94 -0.20
CA ASN A 45 -19.67 -0.97 0.64
C ASN A 45 -18.68 0.17 0.98
N ALA A 46 -19.20 1.30 1.46
CA ALA A 46 -18.36 2.45 1.83
C ALA A 46 -17.34 2.14 2.95
N SER A 47 -17.59 1.12 3.78
CA SER A 47 -16.63 0.66 4.79
C SER A 47 -15.43 -0.03 4.14
N LEU A 48 -15.69 -0.80 3.09
CA LEU A 48 -14.67 -1.51 2.34
C LEU A 48 -13.78 -0.54 1.57
N GLU A 49 -14.35 0.48 0.93
CA GLU A 49 -13.58 1.54 0.26
C GLU A 49 -12.60 2.19 1.23
N ARG A 50 -13.07 2.60 2.42
CA ARG A 50 -12.18 3.15 3.46
C ARG A 50 -11.10 2.17 3.92
N ASN A 51 -11.42 0.87 3.99
CA ASN A 51 -10.44 -0.15 4.34
C ASN A 51 -9.38 -0.34 3.25
N ILE A 52 -9.77 -0.20 1.97
CA ILE A 52 -8.86 -0.24 0.82
C ILE A 52 -7.89 0.94 0.90
N GLU A 53 -8.41 2.16 1.03
CA GLU A 53 -7.59 3.37 1.16
C GLU A 53 -6.63 3.27 2.36
N ALA A 54 -7.11 2.79 3.50
CA ALA A 54 -6.30 2.60 4.69
C ALA A 54 -5.19 1.56 4.48
N LEU A 55 -5.46 0.48 3.72
CA LEU A 55 -4.47 -0.53 3.37
C LEU A 55 -3.40 0.03 2.41
N GLU A 56 -3.81 0.76 1.38
CA GLU A 56 -2.91 1.44 0.44
C GLU A 56 -1.98 2.41 1.18
N MET A 57 -2.55 3.28 2.02
CA MET A 57 -1.75 4.22 2.80
C MET A 57 -0.79 3.52 3.75
N TRP A 58 -1.19 2.39 4.34
CA TRP A 58 -0.30 1.58 5.17
C TRP A 58 0.88 1.01 4.36
N LEU A 59 0.62 0.51 3.15
CA LEU A 59 1.65 -0.01 2.24
C LEU A 59 2.62 1.08 1.80
N TYR A 60 2.11 2.23 1.34
CA TYR A 60 2.93 3.36 0.90
C TYR A 60 3.83 3.88 2.01
N ARG A 61 3.28 4.11 3.22
CA ARG A 61 4.08 4.52 4.39
C ARG A 61 5.19 3.52 4.69
N ARG A 62 4.88 2.22 4.61
CA ARG A 62 5.86 1.17 4.91
C ARG A 62 6.96 1.09 3.85
N MET A 63 6.60 1.20 2.56
CA MET A 63 7.56 1.25 1.46
C MET A 63 8.44 2.51 1.52
N ALA A 64 7.88 3.65 1.90
CA ALA A 64 8.60 4.91 2.09
C ALA A 64 9.43 4.95 3.40
N ARG A 65 9.23 3.98 4.31
CA ARG A 65 9.80 3.94 5.68
C ARG A 65 9.42 5.13 6.54
N ILE A 66 8.25 5.71 6.31
CA ILE A 66 7.72 6.82 7.10
C ILE A 66 7.30 6.28 8.45
N SER A 67 7.85 6.86 9.51
CA SER A 67 7.53 6.51 10.89
C SER A 67 6.19 7.10 11.28
N TRP A 68 5.41 6.37 12.09
CA TRP A 68 4.19 6.91 12.68
C TRP A 68 4.45 8.14 13.56
N LYS A 69 5.67 8.27 14.10
CA LYS A 69 6.10 9.41 14.94
C LYS A 69 6.15 10.72 14.15
N GLU A 70 6.34 10.66 12.84
CA GLU A 70 6.37 11.86 11.98
C GLU A 70 4.99 12.51 11.84
N LYS A 71 3.90 11.80 12.19
CA LYS A 71 2.50 12.30 12.13
C LYS A 71 2.13 12.97 10.79
N LYS A 72 2.77 12.55 9.69
CA LYS A 72 2.49 13.04 8.33
C LYS A 72 1.07 12.72 7.88
N LYS A 73 0.40 13.72 7.30
CA LYS A 73 -0.93 13.58 6.69
C LYS A 73 -0.83 12.67 5.46
N ASN A 74 -1.95 12.02 5.10
CA ASN A 74 -1.98 11.12 3.93
C ASN A 74 -1.57 11.86 2.64
N LYS A 75 -2.01 13.11 2.47
CA LYS A 75 -1.64 13.94 1.30
C LYS A 75 -0.13 14.14 1.17
N GLU A 76 0.55 14.47 2.28
CA GLU A 76 2.00 14.68 2.29
C GLU A 76 2.76 13.38 1.94
N VAL A 77 2.28 12.24 2.41
CA VAL A 77 2.84 10.93 2.07
C VAL A 77 2.71 10.65 0.57
N LEU A 78 1.57 10.98 -0.04
CA LEU A 78 1.33 10.80 -1.47
C LEU A 78 2.22 11.72 -2.32
N GLU A 79 2.38 12.98 -1.91
CA GLU A 79 3.29 13.93 -2.57
C GLU A 79 4.76 13.46 -2.53
N GLU A 80 5.21 12.91 -1.39
CA GLU A 80 6.59 12.41 -1.22
C GLU A 80 6.91 11.20 -2.12
N ILE A 81 5.90 10.39 -2.45
CA ILE A 81 6.02 9.26 -3.38
C ILE A 81 5.68 9.62 -4.82
N GLY A 82 5.27 10.87 -5.09
CA GLY A 82 4.91 11.36 -6.42
C GLY A 82 3.54 10.89 -6.93
N LEU A 83 2.63 10.49 -6.04
CA LEU A 83 1.26 10.10 -6.38
C LEU A 83 0.27 11.22 -6.05
N LYS A 84 -0.80 11.33 -6.85
CA LYS A 84 -1.89 12.31 -6.60
C LYS A 84 -3.07 11.72 -5.84
N HIS A 85 -3.35 10.43 -6.05
CA HIS A 85 -4.41 9.67 -5.40
C HIS A 85 -3.98 8.21 -5.20
N THR A 86 -4.76 7.49 -4.41
CA THR A 86 -4.69 6.03 -4.21
C THR A 86 -4.96 5.27 -5.50
N GLU A 87 -4.25 4.18 -5.79
CA GLU A 87 -4.30 3.58 -7.14
C GLU A 87 -5.59 2.79 -7.44
N LEU A 88 -6.35 2.39 -6.42
CA LEU A 88 -7.53 1.53 -6.57
C LEU A 88 -8.88 2.25 -6.42
N LEU A 89 -8.88 3.49 -5.91
CA LEU A 89 -10.04 4.38 -5.75
C LEU A 89 -9.63 5.81 -6.14
#